data_AF-A0A7Y4ILQ8-F1
#
_entry.id   AF-A0A7Y4ILQ8-F1
#
_cell.length_a   1.000
_cell.length_b   1.000
_cell.length_c   1.000
_cell.angle_alpha   90.00
_cell.angle_beta   90.00
_cell.angle_gamma   90.00
#
_symmetry.space_group_name_H-M   'P 1'
#
loop_
_entity.id
_entity.type
_entity.pdbx_description
1 polymer ?
#
loop_
_entity_poly.entity_id
_entity_poly.type
_entity_poly.pdbx_seq_one_letter_code
_entity_poly.pdbx_strand_id
1 'polypeptide(L)'
;MKDFYVGFEGEPEIRFVVNGVGVPEQVLRIWDGYFDAIVERIELESGQWTGLALPYHLHEGWYDGAPWKVPDLVHVLGQWRRIRTAGLSPQCLEVHAAVLELLNTAVECNAEVWISEE
;
A
#
# COMPACT_ATOMS: atom_id res chain seq x y z
N MET A 1 -13.96 12.05 -0.54
CA MET A 1 -12.60 11.78 -1.04
C MET A 1 -11.67 12.49 -0.09
N LYS A 2 -10.84 11.75 0.66
CA LYS A 2 -9.81 12.36 1.51
C LYS A 2 -8.68 12.82 0.58
N ASP A 3 -8.18 14.01 0.83
CA ASP A 3 -7.19 14.67 -0.02
C ASP A 3 -5.79 14.32 0.50
N PHE A 4 -5.08 13.45 -0.21
CA PHE A 4 -3.71 13.02 0.11
C PHE A 4 -2.67 13.78 -0.73
N TYR A 5 -3.02 14.96 -1.26
CA TYR A 5 -2.18 15.64 -2.25
C TYR A 5 -1.17 16.66 -1.68
N VAL A 6 -1.16 16.91 -0.37
CA VAL A 6 -0.23 17.90 0.23
C VAL A 6 1.08 17.24 0.66
N GLY A 7 2.25 17.81 0.38
CA GLY A 7 3.56 17.44 0.97
C GLY A 7 4.55 16.71 0.06
N PHE A 8 4.08 16.07 -1.02
CA PHE A 8 4.89 15.37 -2.04
C PHE A 8 4.45 15.77 -3.45
N GLU A 9 4.05 17.03 -3.64
CA GLU A 9 3.47 17.52 -4.88
C GLU A 9 4.41 17.34 -6.09
N GLY A 10 3.96 16.59 -7.09
CA GLY A 10 4.68 16.38 -8.34
C GLY A 10 5.56 15.13 -8.38
N GLU A 11 5.53 14.31 -7.34
CA GLU A 11 6.08 12.95 -7.36
C GLU A 11 5.17 11.98 -8.14
N PRO A 12 5.62 10.76 -8.48
CA PRO A 12 4.74 9.71 -9.00
C PRO A 12 3.62 9.36 -8.01
N GLU A 13 2.48 8.86 -8.51
CA GLU A 13 1.41 8.35 -7.68
C GLU A 13 1.48 6.81 -7.58
N ILE A 14 1.31 6.29 -6.36
CA ILE A 14 0.98 4.88 -6.15
C ILE A 14 -0.54 4.76 -6.05
N ARG A 15 -1.10 3.90 -6.90
CA ARG A 15 -2.54 3.62 -6.96
C ARG A 15 -2.83 2.20 -6.49
N PHE A 16 -3.72 2.08 -5.50
CA PHE A 16 -4.31 0.81 -5.07
C PHE A 16 -5.72 0.66 -5.62
N VAL A 17 -6.06 -0.52 -6.13
CA VAL A 17 -7.38 -0.85 -6.67
C VAL A 17 -7.88 -2.13 -6.04
N VAL A 18 -9.04 -2.07 -5.39
CA VAL A 18 -9.77 -3.27 -4.94
C VAL A 18 -10.69 -3.74 -6.06
N ASN A 19 -10.56 -5.00 -6.45
CA ASN A 19 -11.41 -5.64 -7.45
C ASN A 19 -11.95 -6.98 -6.92
N GLY A 20 -13.27 -7.16 -6.93
CA GLY A 20 -13.92 -8.40 -6.50
C GLY A 20 -15.32 -8.53 -7.07
N VAL A 21 -15.79 -9.77 -7.27
CA VAL A 21 -17.14 -10.02 -7.79
C VAL A 21 -18.17 -9.53 -6.77
N GLY A 22 -19.00 -8.56 -7.18
CA GLY A 22 -20.02 -7.97 -6.31
C GLY A 22 -19.50 -6.95 -5.29
N VAL A 23 -18.21 -6.58 -5.38
CA VAL A 23 -17.59 -5.54 -4.54
C VAL A 23 -17.46 -4.27 -5.40
N PRO A 24 -17.99 -3.12 -4.96
CA PRO A 24 -17.74 -1.85 -5.64
C PRO A 24 -16.24 -1.58 -5.75
N GLU A 25 -15.79 -1.11 -6.91
CA GLU A 25 -14.40 -0.72 -7.10
C GLU A 25 -14.04 0.37 -6.07
N GLN A 26 -12.93 0.15 -5.36
CA GLN A 26 -12.35 1.14 -4.47
C GLN A 26 -10.96 1.47 -4.96
N VAL A 27 -10.70 2.78 -5.06
CA VAL A 27 -9.43 3.31 -5.57
C VAL A 27 -8.86 4.24 -4.53
N LEU A 28 -7.61 3.99 -4.15
CA LEU A 28 -6.82 4.89 -3.33
C LEU A 28 -5.60 5.32 -4.12
N ARG A 29 -5.39 6.64 -4.22
CA ARG A 29 -4.22 7.26 -4.85
C ARG A 29 -3.47 8.03 -3.79
N ILE A 30 -2.16 7.82 -3.74
CA ILE A 30 -1.25 8.47 -2.79
C ILE A 30 0.04 8.82 -3.54
N TRP A 31 0.73 9.86 -3.11
CA TRP A 31 2.09 10.12 -3.60
C TRP A 31 3.05 8.99 -3.19
N ASP A 32 4.01 8.67 -4.06
CA ASP A 32 5.02 7.64 -3.80
C ASP A 32 5.85 7.94 -2.54
N GLY A 33 6.20 9.20 -2.28
CA GLY A 33 6.89 9.58 -1.05
C GLY A 33 6.12 9.24 0.24
N TYR A 34 4.79 9.18 0.22
CA TYR A 34 4.02 8.66 1.35
C TYR A 34 4.17 7.14 1.49
N PHE A 35 4.13 6.43 0.37
CA PHE A 35 4.30 5.00 0.34
C PHE A 35 5.70 4.60 0.83
N ASP A 36 6.75 5.26 0.32
CA ASP A 36 8.14 5.13 0.77
C ASP A 36 8.28 5.29 2.29
N ALA A 37 7.83 6.43 2.81
CA ALA A 37 7.97 6.75 4.24
C ALA A 37 7.30 5.72 5.16
N ILE A 38 6.30 5.00 4.67
CA ILE A 38 5.57 3.97 5.41
C ILE A 38 6.21 2.58 5.20
N VAL A 39 6.53 2.21 3.96
CA VAL A 39 7.06 0.87 3.61
C VAL A 39 8.48 0.68 4.12
N GLU A 40 9.30 1.72 4.15
CA GLU A 40 10.64 1.69 4.78
C GLU A 40 10.60 1.32 6.28
N ARG A 41 9.43 1.42 6.93
CA ARG A 41 9.25 1.04 8.34
C ARG A 41 8.88 -0.43 8.53
N ILE A 42 8.69 -1.19 7.45
CA ILE A 42 8.46 -2.63 7.54
C ILE A 42 9.77 -3.29 8.00
N GLU A 43 9.67 -4.19 8.97
CA GLU A 43 10.82 -4.96 9.45
C GLU A 43 10.96 -6.29 8.69
N LEU A 44 12.19 -6.77 8.59
CA LEU A 44 12.49 -8.11 8.06
C LEU A 44 11.79 -9.19 8.88
N GLU A 45 11.26 -10.20 8.20
CA GLU A 45 10.72 -11.40 8.85
C GLU A 45 11.69 -12.55 8.66
N SER A 46 12.20 -13.10 9.77
CA SER A 46 13.24 -14.14 9.75
C SER A 46 14.45 -13.77 8.87
N GLY A 47 14.78 -12.47 8.81
CA GLY A 47 15.91 -11.95 8.03
C GLY A 47 15.63 -11.72 6.54
N GLN A 48 14.38 -11.79 6.09
CA GLN A 48 14.00 -11.59 4.68
C GLN A 48 12.89 -10.54 4.54
N TRP A 49 12.90 -9.83 3.40
CA TRP A 49 11.78 -9.01 2.98
C TRP A 49 10.63 -9.90 2.51
N THR A 50 9.41 -9.59 2.92
CA THR A 50 8.18 -10.32 2.56
C THR A 50 7.04 -9.32 2.32
N GLY A 51 5.92 -9.80 1.78
CA GLY A 51 4.76 -8.95 1.51
C GLY A 51 5.08 -7.85 0.49
N LEU A 52 4.72 -6.60 0.79
CA LEU A 52 4.98 -5.45 -0.09
C LEU A 52 6.43 -4.96 -0.02
N ALA A 53 7.13 -5.19 1.10
CA ALA A 53 8.52 -4.74 1.24
C ALA A 53 9.47 -5.47 0.29
N LEU A 54 9.17 -6.71 -0.10
CA LEU A 54 10.00 -7.47 -1.03
C LEU A 54 10.05 -6.84 -2.43
N PRO A 55 8.94 -6.70 -3.18
CA PRO A 55 8.95 -6.07 -4.49
C PRO A 55 9.42 -4.61 -4.41
N TYR A 56 9.09 -3.91 -3.32
CA TYR A 56 9.57 -2.55 -3.07
C TYR A 56 11.11 -2.46 -3.08
N HIS A 57 11.79 -3.26 -2.25
CA HIS A 57 13.25 -3.24 -2.16
C HIS A 57 13.97 -3.84 -3.37
N LEU A 58 13.29 -4.68 -4.16
CA LEU A 58 13.81 -5.20 -5.42
C LEU A 58 13.54 -4.28 -6.61
N HIS A 59 12.72 -3.23 -6.43
CA HIS A 59 12.21 -2.39 -7.51
C HIS A 59 11.52 -3.22 -8.62
N GLU A 60 10.70 -4.17 -8.18
CA GLU A 60 9.93 -5.10 -9.02
C GLU A 60 8.42 -4.89 -8.78
N GLY A 61 7.58 -5.51 -9.60
CA GLY A 61 6.13 -5.53 -9.39
C GLY A 61 5.45 -4.34 -10.05
N TRP A 62 4.92 -3.39 -9.26
CA TRP A 62 4.24 -2.23 -9.84
C TRP A 62 5.20 -1.25 -10.53
N TYR A 63 6.50 -1.34 -10.25
CA TYR A 63 7.56 -0.60 -10.95
C TYR A 63 7.86 -1.16 -12.36
N ASP A 64 7.35 -2.35 -12.72
CA ASP A 64 7.57 -2.96 -14.05
C ASP A 64 6.68 -2.34 -15.16
N GLY A 65 5.98 -1.24 -14.87
CA GLY A 65 5.13 -0.51 -15.82
C GLY A 65 3.77 -1.17 -16.09
N ALA A 66 3.34 -2.09 -15.23
CA ALA A 66 2.03 -2.74 -15.30
C ALA A 66 1.40 -2.89 -13.90
N PRO A 67 0.06 -2.88 -13.78
CA PRO A 67 -0.60 -3.17 -12.52
C PRO A 67 -0.20 -4.53 -11.97
N TRP A 68 0.29 -4.52 -10.73
CA TRP A 68 0.77 -5.71 -10.03
C TRP A 68 -0.24 -6.17 -9.00
N LYS A 69 -0.59 -7.46 -9.06
CA LYS A 69 -1.52 -8.07 -8.10
C LYS A 69 -0.78 -8.36 -6.79
N VAL A 70 -1.34 -7.89 -5.68
CA VAL A 70 -0.80 -8.17 -4.35
C VAL A 70 -1.02 -9.65 -4.01
N PRO A 71 0.05 -10.45 -3.82
CA PRO A 71 -0.05 -11.82 -3.36
C PRO A 71 -0.28 -11.86 -1.85
N ASP A 72 -1.00 -12.88 -1.39
CA ASP A 72 -1.26 -13.14 0.05
C ASP A 72 -1.68 -11.88 0.83
N LEU A 73 -2.87 -11.37 0.52
CA LEU A 73 -3.42 -10.17 1.16
C LEU A 73 -3.54 -10.29 2.68
N VAL A 74 -3.75 -11.50 3.21
CA VAL A 74 -3.83 -11.72 4.66
C VAL A 74 -2.47 -11.48 5.30
N HIS A 75 -1.39 -11.99 4.69
CA HIS A 75 -0.03 -11.71 5.12
C HIS A 75 0.30 -10.22 5.04
N VAL A 76 0.04 -9.58 3.90
CA VAL A 76 0.30 -8.15 3.68
C VAL A 76 -0.45 -7.28 4.70
N LEU A 77 -1.74 -7.56 4.95
CA LEU A 77 -2.52 -6.86 5.97
C LEU A 77 -1.91 -7.05 7.37
N GLY A 78 -1.48 -8.28 7.70
CA GLY A 78 -0.82 -8.57 8.97
C GLY A 78 0.50 -7.83 9.16
N GLN A 79 1.28 -7.67 8.10
CA GLN A 79 2.52 -6.88 8.10
C GLN A 79 2.21 -5.38 8.23
N TRP A 80 1.27 -4.85 7.45
CA TRP A 80 0.91 -3.43 7.46
C TRP A 80 0.40 -2.95 8.84
N ARG A 81 -0.36 -3.80 9.54
CA ARG A 81 -0.82 -3.55 10.92
C ARG A 81 0.31 -3.41 11.93
N ARG A 82 1.47 -4.03 11.67
CA ARG A 82 2.63 -4.03 12.58
C ARG A 82 3.60 -2.88 12.31
N ILE A 83 3.39 -2.09 11.26
CA ILE A 83 4.24 -0.96 10.93
C ILE A 83 4.29 0.03 12.10
N ARG A 84 5.51 0.38 12.54
CA ARG A 84 5.72 1.34 13.61
C ARG A 84 5.42 2.77 13.12
N THR A 85 4.33 3.33 13.62
CA THR A 85 3.84 4.67 13.23
C THR A 85 4.51 5.83 13.98
N ALA A 86 5.26 5.55 15.04
CA ALA A 86 5.97 6.59 15.79
C ALA A 86 6.94 7.36 14.87
N GLY A 87 6.86 8.70 14.90
CA GLY A 87 7.70 9.57 14.08
C GLY A 87 7.30 9.66 12.61
N LEU A 88 6.15 9.11 12.20
CA LEU A 88 5.53 9.47 10.93
C LEU A 88 4.85 10.85 11.03
N SER A 89 4.79 11.57 9.90
CA SER A 89 4.03 12.82 9.85
C SER A 89 2.52 12.56 10.00
N PRO A 90 1.72 13.55 10.41
CA PRO A 90 0.26 13.40 10.47
C PRO A 90 -0.35 12.88 9.15
N GLN A 91 0.15 13.35 8.01
CA GLN A 91 -0.32 12.92 6.69
C GLN A 91 0.08 11.47 6.38
N CYS A 92 1.31 11.05 6.73
CA CYS A 92 1.71 9.64 6.63
C CYS A 92 0.82 8.73 7.49
N LEU A 93 0.38 9.19 8.66
CA LEU A 93 -0.55 8.45 9.53
C LEU A 93 -1.93 8.30 8.87
N GLU A 94 -2.42 9.34 8.22
CA GLU A 94 -3.69 9.28 7.49
C GLU A 94 -3.62 8.34 6.28
N VAL A 95 -2.51 8.38 5.53
CA VAL A 95 -2.26 7.45 4.42
C VAL A 95 -2.14 6.01 4.92
N HIS A 96 -1.36 5.78 5.98
CA HIS A 96 -1.20 4.46 6.61
C HIS A 96 -2.57 3.86 6.99
N ALA A 97 -3.43 4.67 7.63
CA ALA A 97 -4.78 4.27 8.00
C ALA A 97 -5.67 3.97 6.79
N ALA A 98 -5.59 4.79 5.73
CA ALA A 98 -6.39 4.59 4.52
C ALA A 98 -5.99 3.32 3.75
N VAL A 99 -4.69 3.04 3.61
CA VAL A 99 -4.21 1.79 3.01
C VAL A 99 -4.63 0.61 3.88
N LEU A 100 -4.55 0.73 5.21
CA LEU A 100 -4.97 -0.31 6.13
C LEU A 100 -6.48 -0.63 6.01
N GLU A 101 -7.33 0.39 5.94
CA GLU A 101 -8.78 0.24 5.74
C GLU A 101 -9.08 -0.45 4.39
N LEU A 102 -8.37 -0.06 3.33
CA LEU A 102 -8.51 -0.65 1.99
C LEU A 102 -8.13 -2.14 1.99
N LEU A 103 -6.96 -2.49 2.55
CA LEU A 103 -6.50 -3.87 2.66
C LEU A 103 -7.44 -4.71 3.52
N ASN A 104 -7.94 -4.16 4.63
CA ASN A 104 -8.90 -4.85 5.50
C ASN A 104 -10.21 -5.15 4.75
N THR A 105 -10.75 -4.17 4.03
CA THR A 105 -11.97 -4.34 3.24
C THR A 105 -11.79 -5.39 2.15
N ALA A 106 -10.64 -5.39 1.46
CA ALA A 106 -10.35 -6.38 0.44
C ALA A 106 -10.31 -7.81 1.02
N VAL A 107 -9.69 -7.99 2.18
CA VAL A 107 -9.66 -9.30 2.88
C VAL A 107 -11.06 -9.73 3.32
N GLU A 108 -11.85 -8.83 3.92
CA GLU A 108 -13.22 -9.13 4.40
C GLU A 108 -14.17 -9.51 3.25
N CYS A 109 -14.02 -8.88 2.09
CA CYS A 109 -14.83 -9.14 0.92
C CYS A 109 -14.28 -10.27 0.02
N ASN A 110 -13.16 -10.91 0.39
CA ASN A 110 -12.44 -11.87 -0.46
C ASN A 110 -12.17 -11.31 -1.88
N ALA A 111 -11.76 -10.04 -1.92
CA ALA A 111 -11.41 -9.30 -3.12
C ALA A 111 -9.88 -9.28 -3.35
N GLU A 112 -9.49 -8.86 -4.54
CA GLU A 112 -8.10 -8.69 -4.94
C GLU A 112 -7.67 -7.23 -4.79
N VAL A 113 -6.39 -6.99 -4.55
CA VAL A 113 -5.80 -5.65 -4.61
C VAL A 113 -4.73 -5.62 -5.68
N TRP A 114 -4.74 -4.56 -6.48
CA TRP A 114 -3.78 -4.29 -7.52
C TRP A 114 -3.09 -2.96 -7.25
N ILE A 115 -1.79 -2.88 -7.50
CA ILE A 115 -0.96 -1.68 -7.32
C ILE A 115 -0.37 -1.25 -8.66
N SER A 116 -0.37 0.04 -8.97
CA SER A 116 0.34 0.61 -10.12
C SER A 116 0.98 1.94 -9.78
N GLU A 117 2.10 2.26 -10.42
CA GLU A 117 2.70 3.59 -10.45
C GLU A 117 2.11 4.40 -11.63
N GLU A 118 1.73 5.66 -11.39
CA GLU A 118 1.15 6.59 -12.39
C GLU A 118 1.91 7.92 -12.47
#